data_AF-A0A1E4ZQF8-F1
#
_entry.id   AF-A0A1E4ZQF8-F1
#
_cell.length_a   1.000
_cell.length_b   1.000
_cell.length_c   1.000
_cell.angle_alpha   90.00
_cell.angle_beta   90.00
_cell.angle_gamma   90.00
#
_symmetry.space_group_name_H-M   'P 1'
#
loop_
_entity.id
_entity.type
_entity.pdbx_description
1 polymer ?
#
loop_
_entity_poly.entity_id
_entity_poly.type
_entity_poly.pdbx_seq_one_letter_code
_entity_poly.pdbx_strand_id
1 'polypeptide(L)'
;MTSPYQTSRISQAALAVLVVLQLTMLGALFTLTNPHPPLAVTPFALGPFLGAALSLAVAALILGGPINRTGAAVSIIAAVFALVSYGPHKWFDQAIGQIWPAVLLGQLAAGIVIAQAIVWLFGESRRQN
;
A
#
# COMPACT_ATOMS: atom_id res chain seq x y z
N MET A 1 19.35 5.37 14.79
CA MET A 1 18.16 4.78 15.47
C MET A 1 17.05 5.83 15.45
N THR A 2 15.95 5.58 14.74
CA THR A 2 14.75 6.43 14.84
C THR A 2 14.02 6.11 16.14
N SER A 3 13.48 7.14 16.81
CA SER A 3 12.61 6.93 17.98
C SER A 3 11.36 6.11 17.57
N PRO A 4 10.78 5.28 18.46
CA PRO A 4 9.56 4.51 18.16
C PRO A 4 8.42 5.36 17.59
N TYR A 5 8.30 6.61 18.06
CA TYR A 5 7.33 7.58 17.55
C TYR A 5 7.60 8.03 16.11
N GLN A 6 8.87 8.13 15.69
CA GLN A 6 9.19 8.43 14.29
C GLN A 6 8.87 7.24 13.39
N THR A 7 9.18 6.02 13.82
CA THR A 7 8.88 4.80 13.05
C THR A 7 7.38 4.63 12.78
N SER A 8 6.54 4.89 13.79
CA SER A 8 5.08 4.88 13.62
C SER A 8 4.62 5.96 12.63
N ARG A 9 5.10 7.21 12.77
CA ARG A 9 4.74 8.30 11.85
C ARG A 9 5.17 8.06 10.40
N ILE A 10 6.36 7.48 10.18
CA ILE A 10 6.83 7.11 8.84
C ILE A 10 5.89 6.08 8.21
N SER A 11 5.51 5.06 8.99
CA SER A 11 4.60 4.00 8.52
C SER A 11 3.21 4.56 8.20
N GLN A 12 2.66 5.42 9.06
CA GLN A 12 1.39 6.09 8.84
C GLN A 12 1.41 7.00 7.61
N ALA A 13 2.49 7.76 7.41
CA ALA A 13 2.65 8.60 6.22
C ALA A 13 2.68 7.75 4.94
N ALA A 14 3.42 6.64 4.94
CA ALA A 14 3.46 5.72 3.80
C ALA A 14 2.09 5.07 3.53
N LEU A 15 1.38 4.63 4.57
CA LEU A 15 0.02 4.11 4.43
C LEU A 15 -0.96 5.18 3.91
N ALA A 16 -0.83 6.44 4.33
CA ALA A 16 -1.63 7.54 3.83
C ALA A 16 -1.39 7.80 2.33
N VAL A 17 -0.13 7.69 1.88
CA VAL A 17 0.20 7.75 0.44
C VAL A 17 -0.52 6.65 -0.32
N LEU A 18 -0.50 5.40 0.19
CA LEU A 18 -1.25 4.30 -0.44
C LEU A 18 -2.74 4.64 -0.53
N VAL A 19 -3.37 5.01 0.59
CA VAL A 19 -4.79 5.41 0.64
C VAL A 19 -5.13 6.45 -0.42
N VAL A 20 -4.33 7.52 -0.52
CA VAL A 20 -4.54 8.57 -1.52
C VAL A 20 -4.43 8.01 -2.93
N LEU A 21 -3.41 7.22 -3.24
CA LEU A 21 -3.26 6.60 -4.57
C LEU A 21 -4.44 5.68 -4.89
N GLN A 22 -4.89 4.83 -3.96
CA GLN A 22 -6.06 3.98 -4.21
C GLN A 22 -7.33 4.80 -4.45
N LEU A 23 -7.55 5.89 -3.71
CA LEU A 23 -8.68 6.80 -3.94
C LEU A 23 -8.59 7.49 -5.30
N THR A 24 -7.40 7.93 -5.72
CA THR A 24 -7.20 8.51 -7.05
C THR A 24 -7.52 7.50 -8.15
N MET A 25 -7.05 6.26 -8.02
CA MET A 25 -7.31 5.19 -8.98
C MET A 25 -8.79 4.78 -9.02
N LEU A 26 -9.44 4.73 -7.86
CA LEU A 26 -10.88 4.49 -7.77
C LEU A 26 -11.69 5.63 -8.40
N GLY A 27 -11.26 6.88 -8.18
CA GLY A 27 -11.82 8.05 -8.83
C GLY A 27 -11.73 7.95 -10.35
N ALA A 28 -10.54 7.67 -10.88
CA ALA A 28 -10.32 7.49 -12.32
C ALA A 28 -11.15 6.34 -12.92
N LEU A 29 -11.37 5.27 -12.15
CA LEU A 29 -12.24 4.16 -12.55
C LEU A 29 -13.71 4.60 -12.67
N PHE A 30 -14.23 5.37 -11.72
CA PHE A 30 -15.62 5.86 -11.76
C PHE A 30 -15.85 6.95 -12.80
N THR A 31 -14.87 7.82 -13.03
CA THR A 31 -14.96 8.90 -14.03
C THR A 31 -14.51 8.47 -15.42
N LEU A 32 -14.05 7.22 -15.59
CA LEU A 32 -13.46 6.69 -16.82
C LEU A 32 -12.36 7.61 -17.38
N THR A 33 -11.61 8.27 -16.49
CA THR A 33 -10.56 9.23 -16.87
C THR A 33 -9.30 8.49 -17.29
N ASN A 34 -8.83 8.74 -18.50
CA ASN A 34 -7.59 8.14 -18.99
C ASN A 34 -6.35 8.65 -18.23
N PRO A 35 -5.37 7.77 -17.94
CA PRO A 35 -5.44 6.31 -18.05
C PRO A 35 -6.32 5.72 -16.93
N HIS A 36 -7.45 5.09 -17.28
CA HIS A 36 -8.30 4.42 -16.31
C HIS A 36 -7.86 2.95 -16.17
N PRO A 37 -8.04 2.33 -15.00
CA PRO A 37 -7.85 0.90 -14.86
C PRO A 37 -8.85 0.13 -15.73
N PRO A 38 -8.52 -1.08 -16.22
CA PRO A 38 -9.51 -1.95 -16.86
C PRO A 38 -10.62 -2.34 -15.86
N LEU A 39 -11.86 -2.46 -16.30
CA LEU A 39 -13.00 -2.72 -15.40
C LEU A 39 -12.85 -4.06 -14.64
N ALA A 40 -12.20 -5.04 -15.25
CA ALA A 40 -11.89 -6.33 -14.65
C ALA A 40 -10.45 -6.74 -14.97
N VAL A 41 -9.78 -7.36 -14.01
CA VAL A 41 -8.51 -8.06 -14.20
C VAL A 41 -8.69 -9.43 -13.56
N THR A 42 -8.88 -10.45 -14.39
CA THR A 42 -9.07 -11.82 -13.90
C THR A 42 -8.01 -12.17 -12.85
N PRO A 43 -8.38 -12.65 -11.66
CA PRO A 43 -9.68 -13.21 -11.26
C PRO A 43 -10.66 -12.23 -10.57
N PHE A 44 -10.35 -10.93 -10.49
CA PHE A 44 -11.11 -9.98 -9.70
C PHE A 44 -11.70 -8.83 -10.54
N ALA A 45 -12.84 -8.31 -10.10
CA ALA A 45 -13.30 -6.99 -10.54
C ALA A 45 -12.44 -5.92 -9.86
N LEU A 46 -11.96 -4.92 -10.61
CA LEU A 46 -11.02 -3.94 -10.05
C LEU A 46 -11.65 -3.03 -8.99
N GLY A 47 -12.93 -2.66 -9.15
CA GLY A 47 -13.64 -1.88 -8.15
C GLY A 47 -13.63 -2.54 -6.77
N PRO A 48 -14.14 -3.78 -6.62
CA PRO A 48 -14.05 -4.54 -5.37
C PRO A 48 -12.63 -4.73 -4.85
N PHE A 49 -11.66 -5.01 -5.74
CA PHE A 49 -10.26 -5.16 -5.33
C PHE A 49 -9.69 -3.86 -4.74
N LEU A 50 -9.94 -2.71 -5.37
CA LEU A 50 -9.54 -1.40 -4.85
C LEU A 50 -10.22 -1.08 -3.53
N GLY A 51 -11.51 -1.42 -3.38
CA GLY A 51 -12.22 -1.29 -2.12
C GLY A 51 -11.58 -2.10 -0.99
N ALA A 52 -11.15 -3.34 -1.27
CA ALA A 52 -10.44 -4.18 -0.32
C ALA A 52 -9.05 -3.62 0.03
N ALA A 53 -8.26 -3.22 -0.97
CA ALA A 53 -6.94 -2.64 -0.78
C ALA A 53 -6.99 -1.36 0.07
N LEU A 54 -7.94 -0.47 -0.24
CA LEU A 54 -8.19 0.76 0.50
C LEU A 54 -8.60 0.47 1.95
N SER A 55 -9.53 -0.47 2.15
CA SER A 55 -9.99 -0.88 3.50
C SER A 55 -8.83 -1.39 4.36
N LEU A 56 -7.94 -2.20 3.79
CA LEU A 56 -6.76 -2.71 4.48
C LEU A 56 -5.77 -1.59 4.83
N ALA A 57 -5.51 -0.66 3.89
CA ALA A 57 -4.61 0.46 4.13
C ALA A 57 -5.14 1.40 5.23
N VAL A 58 -6.44 1.68 5.22
CA VAL A 58 -7.10 2.47 6.27
C VAL A 58 -7.08 1.73 7.61
N ALA A 59 -7.37 0.42 7.63
CA ALA A 59 -7.30 -0.37 8.85
C ALA A 59 -5.89 -0.38 9.45
N ALA A 60 -4.84 -0.57 8.63
CA ALA A 60 -3.46 -0.47 9.07
C ALA A 60 -3.12 0.92 9.65
N LEU A 61 -3.65 1.99 9.04
CA LEU A 61 -3.48 3.36 9.52
C LEU A 61 -4.09 3.57 10.91
N ILE A 62 -5.33 3.12 11.09
CA ILE A 62 -6.07 3.20 12.37
C ILE A 62 -5.36 2.39 13.46
N LEU A 63 -4.80 1.23 13.11
CA LEU A 63 -4.00 0.40 14.03
C LEU A 63 -2.64 1.01 14.38
N GLY A 64 -2.28 2.17 13.81
CA GLY A 64 -1.01 2.86 14.08
C GLY A 64 0.18 2.34 13.26
N GLY A 65 -0.07 1.53 12.23
CA GLY A 65 0.95 0.83 11.46
C GLY A 65 1.53 -0.38 12.21
N PRO A 66 2.77 -0.80 11.93
CA PRO A 66 3.42 -1.96 12.54
C PRO A 66 3.92 -1.65 13.96
N ILE A 67 3.02 -1.38 14.91
CA ILE A 67 3.34 -1.17 16.33
C ILE A 67 3.04 -2.39 17.20
N ASN A 68 2.25 -3.33 16.69
CA ASN A 68 1.91 -4.61 17.29
C ASN A 68 1.74 -5.69 16.20
N ARG A 69 1.57 -6.97 16.59
CA ARG A 69 1.50 -8.10 15.65
C ARG A 69 0.39 -7.93 14.61
N THR A 70 -0.79 -7.54 15.06
CA THR A 70 -1.96 -7.34 14.20
C THR A 70 -1.73 -6.19 13.22
N GLY A 71 -1.24 -5.05 13.69
CA GLY A 71 -0.92 -3.89 12.87
C GLY A 71 0.15 -4.20 11.82
N ALA A 72 1.18 -4.98 12.18
CA ALA A 72 2.20 -5.42 11.25
C ALA A 72 1.64 -6.35 10.16
N ALA A 73 0.83 -7.35 10.54
CA ALA A 73 0.19 -8.25 9.59
C ALA A 73 -0.72 -7.50 8.61
N VAL A 74 -1.61 -6.64 9.12
CA VAL A 74 -2.53 -5.84 8.29
C VAL A 74 -1.76 -4.88 7.37
N SER A 75 -0.69 -4.25 7.87
CA SER A 75 0.17 -3.36 7.07
C SER A 75 0.85 -4.08 5.91
N ILE A 76 1.35 -5.30 6.13
CA ILE A 76 1.97 -6.13 5.08
C ILE A 76 0.93 -6.49 4.02
N ILE A 77 -0.26 -6.97 4.43
CA ILE A 77 -1.33 -7.34 3.50
C ILE A 77 -1.77 -6.12 2.68
N ALA A 78 -1.92 -4.95 3.32
CA ALA A 78 -2.25 -3.69 2.63
C ALA A 78 -1.19 -3.31 1.59
N ALA A 79 0.10 -3.40 1.94
CA ALA A 79 1.20 -3.11 1.02
C ALA A 79 1.25 -4.09 -0.16
N VAL A 80 1.00 -5.38 0.07
CA VAL A 80 0.92 -6.40 -1.00
C VAL A 80 -0.23 -6.09 -1.95
N PHE A 81 -1.42 -5.75 -1.44
CA PHE A 81 -2.56 -5.36 -2.27
C PHE A 81 -2.28 -4.10 -3.08
N ALA A 82 -1.60 -3.11 -2.47
CA ALA A 82 -1.16 -1.92 -3.20
C ALA A 82 -0.18 -2.27 -4.33
N LEU A 83 0.74 -3.23 -4.13
CA LEU A 83 1.67 -3.69 -5.15
C LEU A 83 1.01 -4.50 -6.27
N VAL A 84 -0.19 -5.06 -6.07
CA VAL A 84 -0.97 -5.58 -7.21
C VAL A 84 -1.41 -4.43 -8.12
N SER A 85 -1.71 -3.25 -7.56
CA SER A 85 -2.12 -2.06 -8.34
C SER A 85 -0.92 -1.31 -8.95
N TYR A 86 0.16 -1.18 -8.18
CA TYR A 86 1.29 -0.29 -8.47
C TYR A 86 2.64 -1.03 -8.58
N GLY A 87 2.64 -2.36 -8.67
CA GLY A 87 3.85 -3.17 -8.57
C GLY A 87 4.77 -3.12 -9.79
N PRO A 88 5.93 -3.82 -9.73
CA PRO A 88 6.97 -3.74 -10.75
C PRO A 88 6.52 -4.13 -12.15
N HIS A 89 5.52 -5.01 -12.27
CA HIS A 89 4.96 -5.42 -13.57
C HIS A 89 4.36 -4.23 -14.35
N LYS A 90 3.99 -3.13 -13.67
CA LYS A 90 3.45 -1.93 -14.32
C LYS A 90 4.46 -1.17 -15.17
N TRP A 91 5.76 -1.37 -14.96
CA TRP A 91 6.79 -0.75 -15.79
C TRP A 91 6.77 -1.23 -17.25
N PHE A 92 6.09 -2.35 -17.53
CA PHE A 92 5.90 -2.91 -18.86
C PHE A 92 4.50 -2.62 -19.45
N ASP A 93 3.67 -1.85 -18.74
CA ASP A 93 2.35 -1.44 -19.20
C ASP A 93 2.48 -0.38 -20.31
N GLN A 94 1.68 -0.48 -21.36
CA GLN A 94 1.70 0.50 -22.46
C GLN A 94 1.36 1.91 -21.98
N ALA A 95 0.57 2.03 -20.91
CA ALA A 95 0.20 3.31 -20.31
C ALA A 95 1.27 3.87 -19.35
N ILE A 96 2.44 3.23 -19.21
CA ILE A 96 3.46 3.63 -18.22
C ILE A 96 3.87 5.11 -18.33
N GLY A 97 3.92 5.65 -19.56
CA GLY A 97 4.22 7.07 -19.79
C GLY A 97 3.26 8.04 -19.06
N GLN A 98 2.05 7.58 -18.72
CA GLN A 98 1.03 8.35 -18.02
C GLN A 98 0.91 7.97 -16.53
N ILE A 99 1.23 6.73 -16.14
CA ILE A 99 1.02 6.23 -14.76
C ILE A 99 2.29 6.14 -13.90
N TRP A 100 3.48 6.33 -14.47
CA TRP A 100 4.74 6.07 -13.76
C TRP A 100 4.92 6.82 -12.43
N PRO A 101 4.46 8.08 -12.22
CA PRO A 101 4.63 8.74 -10.93
C PRO A 101 3.86 8.03 -9.82
N ALA A 102 2.64 7.55 -10.13
CA ALA A 102 1.81 6.80 -9.19
C ALA A 102 2.43 5.42 -8.91
N VAL A 103 2.96 4.74 -9.93
CA VAL A 103 3.65 3.45 -9.80
C VAL A 103 4.88 3.59 -8.88
N LEU A 104 5.73 4.59 -9.13
CA LEU A 104 6.92 4.84 -8.33
C LEU A 104 6.57 5.15 -6.87
N LEU A 105 5.62 6.07 -6.63
CA LEU A 105 5.18 6.41 -5.28
C LEU A 105 4.54 5.22 -4.56
N GLY A 106 3.72 4.43 -5.26
CA GLY A 106 3.10 3.22 -4.73
C GLY A 106 4.14 2.19 -4.29
N GLN A 107 5.18 1.97 -5.09
CA GLN A 107 6.28 1.05 -4.76
C GLN A 107 7.10 1.55 -3.57
N LEU A 108 7.43 2.84 -3.53
CA LEU A 108 8.18 3.42 -2.42
C LEU A 108 7.38 3.33 -1.11
N ALA A 109 6.10 3.71 -1.13
CA ALA A 109 5.24 3.65 0.04
C ALA A 109 5.04 2.21 0.52
N ALA A 110 4.73 1.27 -0.37
CA ALA A 110 4.61 -0.14 -0.03
C ALA A 110 5.93 -0.71 0.52
N GLY A 111 7.06 -0.37 -0.09
CA GLY A 111 8.39 -0.76 0.36
C GLY A 111 8.71 -0.26 1.78
N ILE A 112 8.38 1.00 2.08
CA ILE A 112 8.55 1.57 3.42
C ILE A 112 7.68 0.82 4.44
N VAL A 113 6.40 0.58 4.13
CA VAL A 113 5.49 -0.15 5.03
C VAL A 113 6.01 -1.55 5.32
N ILE A 114 6.43 -2.29 4.29
CA ILE A 114 6.98 -3.64 4.42
C ILE A 114 8.27 -3.62 5.23
N ALA A 115 9.20 -2.69 4.94
CA ALA A 115 10.46 -2.59 5.67
C ALA A 115 10.24 -2.31 7.16
N GLN A 116 9.33 -1.38 7.50
CA GLN A 116 9.01 -1.07 8.90
C GLN A 116 8.34 -2.26 9.61
N ALA A 117 7.44 -2.97 8.92
CA ALA A 117 6.80 -4.16 9.47
C ALA A 117 7.80 -5.29 9.74
N ILE A 118 8.75 -5.52 8.82
CA ILE A 118 9.81 -6.52 8.97
C ILE A 118 10.75 -6.15 10.13
N VAL A 119 11.21 -4.90 10.19
CA VAL A 119 12.07 -4.42 11.28
C VAL A 119 11.39 -4.60 12.64
N TRP A 120 10.09 -4.30 12.72
CA TRP A 120 9.32 -4.50 13.94
C TRP A 120 9.23 -5.98 14.33
N LEU A 121 8.92 -6.88 13.38
CA LEU A 121 8.82 -8.33 13.63
C LEU A 121 10.14 -8.91 14.17
N PHE A 122 11.28 -8.58 13.57
CA PHE A 122 12.59 -9.03 14.06
C PHE A 122 13.00 -8.37 15.39
N GLY A 123 12.53 -7.15 15.66
CA GLY A 123 12.71 -6.49 16.95
C GLY A 123 11.96 -7.20 18.08
N GLU A 124 10.72 -7.61 17.82
CA GLU A 124 9.87 -8.32 18.79
C GLU A 124 10.44 -9.69 19.15
N SER A 125 10.91 -10.48 18.17
CA SER A 125 11.55 -11.77 18.43
C SER A 125 12.76 -11.69 19.34
N ARG A 126 13.50 -10.57 19.34
CA ARG A 126 14.64 -10.35 20.24
C ARG A 126 14.26 -9.99 21.67
N ARG A 127 13.01 -9.58 21.94
CA ARG A 127 12.54 -9.27 23.30
C ARG A 127 11.99 -10.48 24.05
N GLN A 128 11.71 -11.57 23.33
CA GLN A 128 11.11 -12.78 23.88
C GLN A 128 12.13 -13.89 24.20
N ASN A 129 13.40 -13.71 23.79
CA ASN A 129 14.55 -14.56 24.12
C ASN A 129 15.43 -13.88 25.16
#